data_AF-A0A921FBB5-F1
#
_entry.id   AF-A0A921FBB5-F1
#
_cell.length_a   1.000
_cell.length_b   1.000
_cell.length_c   1.000
_cell.angle_alpha   90.00
_cell.angle_beta   90.00
_cell.angle_gamma   90.00
#
_symmetry.space_group_name_H-M   'P 1'
#
loop_
_entity.id
_entity.type
_entity.pdbx_description
1 polymer ?
#
loop_
_entity_poly.entity_id
_entity_poly.type
_entity_poly.pdbx_seq_one_letter_code
_entity_poly.pdbx_strand_id
1 'polypeptide(L)'
;PYVDIRVYPKALHLLNDLESWVRYALAEFRDLKSSYAKTMFRLLKQFRTTGYAYFSKADFDELLDIPKTYRQGDINKKVIKPIKEELTPLFRGLTVRKKYGKGRGKPVIGYSFTWKPEKKDANDFSQGQFQDERQKLFNIQHNGELTEQEKWRAIDKVKGLTLGSTEKQALAVKQAEHDKKIRDQARKEALAELRKGFGNHA
;
A
#
# COMPACT_ATOMS: atom_id res chain seq x y z
N PRO A 1 -14.86 17.82 29.56
CA PRO A 1 -15.82 18.54 28.68
C PRO A 1 -16.77 17.54 28.00
N TYR A 2 -18.07 17.67 28.25
CA TYR A 2 -19.09 16.98 27.47
C TYR A 2 -19.78 17.99 26.53
N VAL A 3 -20.30 17.49 25.42
CA VAL A 3 -21.01 18.30 24.41
C VAL A 3 -22.33 17.60 24.13
N ASP A 4 -23.43 18.33 24.28
CA ASP A 4 -24.75 17.87 23.88
C ASP A 4 -24.96 18.17 22.39
N ILE A 5 -25.31 17.15 21.63
CA ILE A 5 -25.50 17.24 20.17
C ILE A 5 -26.92 16.81 19.85
N ARG A 6 -27.64 17.62 19.06
CA ARG A 6 -28.96 17.27 18.52
C ARG A 6 -28.85 17.06 17.02
N VAL A 7 -29.28 15.89 16.56
CA VAL A 7 -29.35 15.55 15.13
C VAL A 7 -30.69 16.02 14.57
N TYR A 8 -30.70 16.47 13.32
CA TYR A 8 -31.95 16.81 12.64
C TYR A 8 -32.87 15.57 12.57
N PRO A 9 -34.15 15.64 12.99
CA PRO A 9 -35.00 14.45 13.11
C PRO A 9 -35.12 13.62 11.84
N LYS A 10 -35.17 14.26 10.66
CA LYS A 10 -35.24 13.52 9.39
C LYS A 10 -33.94 12.80 9.02
N ALA A 11 -32.81 13.14 9.64
CA ALA A 11 -31.52 12.51 9.41
C ALA A 11 -31.28 11.29 10.33
N LEU A 12 -32.20 10.95 11.24
CA LEU A 12 -32.04 9.83 12.17
C LEU A 12 -31.81 8.49 11.45
N HIS A 13 -32.49 8.27 10.32
CA HIS A 13 -32.32 7.05 9.51
C HIS A 13 -30.88 6.88 9.00
N LEU A 14 -30.16 7.98 8.75
CA LEU A 14 -28.75 7.95 8.32
C LEU A 14 -27.81 7.39 9.40
N LEU A 15 -28.22 7.48 10.67
CA LEU A 15 -27.40 7.06 11.81
C LEU A 15 -27.84 5.72 12.41
N ASN A 16 -29.09 5.32 12.19
CA ASN A 16 -29.67 4.13 12.80
C ASN A 16 -29.77 2.94 11.83
N ASP A 17 -29.93 3.18 10.52
CA ASP A 17 -30.12 2.09 9.54
C ASP A 17 -28.79 1.55 9.00
N LEU A 18 -27.83 1.33 9.90
CA LEU A 18 -26.41 1.05 9.59
C LEU A 18 -26.19 -0.17 8.69
N GLU A 19 -27.18 -1.06 8.56
CA GLU A 19 -27.17 -2.23 7.65
C GLU A 19 -27.15 -1.86 6.17
N SER A 20 -27.67 -0.70 5.82
CA SER A 20 -27.68 -0.17 4.45
C SER A 20 -26.41 0.60 4.08
N TRP A 21 -25.54 0.88 5.05
CA TRP A 21 -24.36 1.74 4.87
C TRP A 21 -23.06 0.95 4.74
N VAL A 22 -22.09 1.55 4.07
CA VAL A 22 -20.71 1.05 4.08
C VAL A 22 -20.12 1.24 5.46
N ARG A 23 -19.55 0.17 6.00
CA ARG A 23 -18.89 0.14 7.31
C ARG A 23 -17.38 -0.05 7.15
N TYR A 24 -16.63 0.61 8.02
CA TYR A 24 -15.19 0.48 8.14
C TYR A 24 -14.71 1.02 9.49
N ALA A 25 -13.55 0.57 9.96
CA ALA A 25 -12.96 1.11 11.17
C ALA A 25 -12.51 2.56 10.99
N LEU A 26 -12.95 3.44 11.90
CA LEU A 26 -12.57 4.85 11.88
C LEU A 26 -11.05 5.03 12.04
N ALA A 27 -10.41 4.18 12.84
CA ALA A 27 -8.96 4.22 13.03
C ALA A 27 -8.20 4.03 11.71
N GLU A 28 -8.61 3.05 10.90
CA GLU A 28 -8.02 2.82 9.57
C GLU A 28 -8.16 4.05 8.68
N PHE A 29 -9.35 4.65 8.64
CA PHE A 29 -9.61 5.83 7.81
C PHE A 29 -8.85 7.07 8.27
N ARG A 30 -8.76 7.29 9.59
CA ARG A 30 -8.06 8.43 10.20
C ARG A 30 -6.56 8.39 9.92
N ASP A 31 -5.97 7.19 9.94
CA ASP A 31 -4.54 7.02 9.81
C ASP A 31 -4.05 7.26 8.37
N LEU A 32 -4.94 7.19 7.37
CA LEU A 32 -4.67 7.61 6.00
C LEU A 32 -4.29 9.10 5.95
N LYS A 33 -3.27 9.44 5.15
CA LYS A 33 -2.76 10.81 5.00
C LYS A 33 -3.21 11.43 3.68
N SER A 34 -3.20 10.67 2.60
CA SER A 34 -3.63 11.16 1.29
C SER A 34 -5.15 11.31 1.21
N SER A 35 -5.63 12.47 0.75
CA SER A 35 -7.04 12.70 0.44
C SER A 35 -7.55 11.71 -0.62
N TYR A 36 -6.76 11.48 -1.67
CA TYR A 36 -7.09 10.48 -2.70
C TYR A 36 -7.16 9.07 -2.12
N ALA A 37 -6.25 8.70 -1.20
CA ALA A 37 -6.30 7.39 -0.54
C ALA A 37 -7.55 7.27 0.34
N LYS A 38 -7.93 8.31 1.10
CA LYS A 38 -9.17 8.34 1.89
C LYS A 38 -10.41 8.16 1.05
N THR A 39 -10.52 8.90 -0.05
CA THR A 39 -11.68 8.78 -0.94
C THR A 39 -11.72 7.41 -1.59
N MET A 40 -10.59 6.92 -2.11
CA MET A 40 -10.52 5.58 -2.68
C MET A 40 -10.81 4.48 -1.65
N PHE A 41 -10.35 4.60 -0.41
CA PHE A 41 -10.67 3.65 0.66
C PHE A 41 -12.19 3.49 0.83
N ARG A 42 -12.92 4.61 0.90
CA ARG A 42 -14.39 4.60 1.03
C ARG A 42 -15.05 3.97 -0.20
N LEU A 43 -14.58 4.30 -1.40
CA LEU A 43 -15.08 3.71 -2.65
C LEU A 43 -14.84 2.20 -2.69
N LEU A 44 -13.66 1.72 -2.32
CA LEU A 44 -13.35 0.29 -2.34
C LEU A 44 -14.07 -0.50 -1.25
N LYS A 45 -14.31 0.09 -0.06
CA LYS A 45 -15.09 -0.58 1.01
C LYS A 45 -16.54 -0.84 0.59
N GLN A 46 -17.12 -0.10 -0.36
CA GLN A 46 -18.43 -0.42 -0.97
C GLN A 46 -18.44 -1.80 -1.62
N PHE A 47 -17.30 -2.26 -2.14
CA PHE A 47 -17.15 -3.51 -2.86
C PHE A 47 -16.37 -4.57 -2.07
N ARG A 48 -16.28 -4.44 -0.74
CA ARG A 48 -15.38 -5.25 0.11
C ARG A 48 -15.57 -6.76 -0.04
N THR A 49 -16.81 -7.22 -0.25
CA THR A 49 -17.17 -8.63 -0.43
C THR A 49 -17.05 -9.11 -1.88
N THR A 50 -16.94 -8.19 -2.84
CA THR A 50 -16.76 -8.50 -4.26
C THR A 50 -15.27 -8.59 -4.61
N GLY A 51 -14.44 -7.74 -4.01
CA GLY A 51 -13.00 -7.71 -4.27
C GLY A 51 -12.62 -7.09 -5.62
N TYR A 52 -13.56 -6.40 -6.28
CA TYR A 52 -13.37 -5.80 -7.59
C TYR A 52 -14.15 -4.49 -7.70
N ALA A 53 -13.51 -3.45 -8.22
CA ALA A 53 -14.15 -2.21 -8.60
C ALA A 53 -13.56 -1.69 -9.92
N TYR A 54 -14.41 -1.19 -10.80
CA TYR A 54 -14.02 -0.53 -12.03
C TYR A 54 -14.60 0.87 -12.08
N PHE A 55 -13.78 1.83 -12.47
CA PHE A 55 -14.17 3.21 -12.69
C PHE A 55 -13.77 3.61 -14.10
N SER A 56 -14.70 4.20 -14.86
CA SER A 56 -14.32 4.86 -16.11
C SER A 56 -13.36 6.01 -15.80
N LYS A 57 -12.61 6.50 -16.78
CA LYS A 57 -11.70 7.63 -16.57
C LYS A 57 -12.45 8.87 -16.06
N ALA A 58 -13.66 9.12 -16.60
CA ALA A 58 -14.50 10.23 -16.18
C ALA A 58 -14.94 10.08 -14.72
N ASP A 59 -15.52 8.93 -14.35
CA ASP A 59 -15.97 8.69 -12.98
C ASP A 59 -14.80 8.71 -11.99
N PHE A 60 -13.65 8.17 -12.38
CA PHE A 60 -12.46 8.17 -11.54
C PHE A 60 -11.97 9.59 -11.26
N ASP A 61 -11.93 10.44 -12.30
CA ASP A 61 -11.48 11.82 -12.17
C ASP A 61 -12.51 12.65 -11.37
N GLU A 62 -13.80 12.42 -11.55
CA GLU A 62 -14.88 13.08 -10.81
C GLU A 62 -14.92 12.67 -9.34
N LEU A 63 -14.99 11.37 -9.05
CA LEU A 63 -15.12 10.84 -7.69
C LEU A 63 -13.93 11.19 -6.80
N LEU A 64 -12.74 11.31 -7.39
CA LEU A 64 -11.52 11.69 -6.68
C LEU A 64 -11.24 13.20 -6.71
N ASP A 65 -12.06 14.00 -7.40
CA ASP A 65 -11.86 15.44 -7.60
C ASP A 65 -10.47 15.75 -8.17
N ILE A 66 -10.09 15.05 -9.25
CA ILE A 66 -8.78 15.18 -9.88
C ILE A 66 -8.76 16.46 -10.73
N PRO A 67 -7.80 17.38 -10.49
CA PRO A 67 -7.70 18.60 -11.28
C PRO A 67 -7.49 18.29 -12.78
N LYS A 68 -8.24 18.96 -13.65
CA LYS A 68 -8.11 18.83 -15.12
C LYS A 68 -6.70 19.15 -15.64
N THR A 69 -5.90 19.89 -14.86
CA THR A 69 -4.50 20.21 -15.18
C THR A 69 -3.55 19.02 -15.02
N TYR A 70 -3.95 17.97 -14.30
CA TYR A 70 -3.10 16.81 -14.08
C TYR A 70 -2.95 16.02 -15.37
N ARG A 71 -1.71 15.86 -15.81
CA ARG A 71 -1.39 14.94 -16.89
C ARG A 71 -1.37 13.52 -16.34
N GLN A 72 -1.39 12.51 -17.22
CA GLN A 72 -1.36 11.12 -16.79
C GLN A 72 -0.15 10.78 -15.89
N GLY A 73 0.99 11.47 -16.07
CA GLY A 73 2.14 11.36 -15.18
C GLY A 73 1.88 11.89 -13.76
N ASP A 74 1.18 13.01 -13.63
CA ASP A 74 0.76 13.58 -12.35
C ASP A 74 -0.23 12.66 -11.64
N ILE A 75 -1.21 12.11 -12.36
CA ILE A 75 -2.16 11.13 -11.80
C ILE A 75 -1.41 9.92 -11.23
N ASN A 76 -0.42 9.40 -11.96
CA ASN A 76 0.37 8.26 -11.45
C ASN A 76 1.11 8.61 -10.16
N LYS A 77 1.74 9.80 -10.10
CA LYS A 77 2.58 10.22 -8.97
C LYS A 77 1.78 10.69 -7.75
N LYS A 78 0.71 11.45 -7.98
CA LYS A 78 -0.03 12.18 -6.95
C LYS A 78 -1.33 11.49 -6.52
N VAL A 79 -1.87 10.60 -7.36
CA VAL A 79 -3.14 9.90 -7.08
C VAL A 79 -2.91 8.40 -6.89
N ILE A 80 -2.40 7.71 -7.92
CA ILE A 80 -2.26 6.25 -7.89
C ILE A 80 -1.20 5.80 -6.90
N LYS A 81 -0.01 6.41 -6.91
CA LYS A 81 1.08 6.06 -5.98
C LYS A 81 0.66 6.13 -4.51
N PRO A 82 0.08 7.24 -3.99
CA PRO A 82 -0.35 7.27 -2.60
C PRO A 82 -1.50 6.30 -2.31
N ILE A 83 -2.41 6.06 -3.26
CA ILE A 83 -3.44 5.02 -3.12
C ILE A 83 -2.79 3.64 -2.93
N LYS A 84 -1.81 3.26 -3.76
CA LYS A 84 -1.10 1.98 -3.60
C LYS A 84 -0.39 1.90 -2.25
N GLU A 85 0.40 2.92 -1.89
CA GLU A 85 1.19 2.93 -0.66
C GLU A 85 0.33 2.85 0.61
N GLU A 86 -0.84 3.49 0.64
CA GLU A 86 -1.68 3.58 1.85
C GLU A 86 -2.79 2.53 1.92
N LEU A 87 -3.27 2.01 0.78
CA LEU A 87 -4.38 1.05 0.77
C LEU A 87 -3.93 -0.40 0.70
N THR A 88 -2.75 -0.71 0.16
CA THR A 88 -2.21 -2.08 0.20
C THR A 88 -2.14 -2.69 1.61
N PRO A 89 -1.77 -1.96 2.67
CA PRO A 89 -1.81 -2.49 4.04
C PRO A 89 -3.22 -2.93 4.48
N LEU A 90 -4.27 -2.30 3.96
CA LEU A 90 -5.66 -2.50 4.38
C LEU A 90 -6.40 -3.49 3.48
N PHE A 91 -6.10 -3.52 2.18
CA PHE A 91 -6.71 -4.42 1.20
C PHE A 91 -5.70 -5.49 0.77
N ARG A 92 -5.88 -6.71 1.28
CA ARG A 92 -4.97 -7.83 0.98
C ARG A 92 -4.94 -8.12 -0.52
N GLY A 93 -3.74 -8.06 -1.11
CA GLY A 93 -3.55 -8.33 -2.54
C GLY A 93 -4.07 -7.22 -3.45
N LEU A 94 -4.17 -5.99 -2.95
CA LEU A 94 -4.60 -4.84 -3.76
C LEU A 94 -3.77 -4.69 -5.04
N THR A 95 -4.48 -4.63 -6.15
CA THR A 95 -3.93 -4.50 -7.50
C THR A 95 -4.62 -3.35 -8.19
N VAL A 96 -3.84 -2.46 -8.82
CA VAL A 96 -4.36 -1.33 -9.60
C VAL A 96 -3.92 -1.51 -11.05
N ARG A 97 -4.88 -1.51 -11.98
CA ARG A 97 -4.64 -1.65 -13.42
C ARG A 97 -5.30 -0.53 -14.17
N LYS A 98 -4.58 0.02 -15.15
CA LYS A 98 -5.13 0.91 -16.16
C LYS A 98 -5.78 0.09 -17.25
N LYS A 99 -6.97 0.49 -17.67
CA LYS A 99 -7.60 0.00 -18.90
C LYS A 99 -7.29 0.98 -20.01
N TYR A 100 -6.85 0.45 -21.15
CA TYR A 100 -6.43 1.25 -22.31
C TYR A 100 -7.41 1.05 -23.46
N GLY A 101 -7.75 2.14 -24.13
CA GLY A 101 -8.55 2.13 -25.35
C GLY A 101 -7.76 1.69 -26.58
N LYS A 102 -8.47 1.49 -27.70
CA LYS A 102 -7.89 1.08 -28.98
C LYS A 102 -7.31 2.23 -29.83
N GLY A 103 -7.49 3.48 -29.41
CA GLY A 103 -7.02 4.66 -30.15
C GLY A 103 -5.51 4.87 -30.15
N ARG A 104 -5.03 5.81 -30.98
CA ARG A 104 -3.62 6.20 -31.08
C ARG A 104 -3.07 6.61 -29.71
N GLY A 105 -1.90 6.10 -29.36
CA GLY A 105 -1.25 6.38 -28.08
C GLY A 105 -1.82 5.63 -26.87
N LYS A 106 -2.70 4.63 -27.09
CA LYS A 106 -3.30 3.80 -26.03
C LYS A 106 -3.84 4.66 -24.87
N PRO A 107 -4.89 5.46 -25.11
CA PRO A 107 -5.43 6.34 -24.08
C PRO A 107 -5.96 5.53 -22.89
N VAL A 108 -5.76 6.04 -21.67
CA VAL A 108 -6.33 5.45 -20.45
C VAL A 108 -7.83 5.76 -20.40
N ILE A 109 -8.66 4.71 -20.43
CA ILE A 109 -10.12 4.82 -20.45
C ILE A 109 -10.75 4.48 -19.09
N GLY A 110 -9.98 3.95 -18.15
CA GLY A 110 -10.46 3.64 -16.82
C GLY A 110 -9.42 2.93 -15.95
N TYR A 111 -9.82 2.65 -14.72
CA TYR A 111 -9.00 1.98 -13.72
C TYR A 111 -9.79 0.84 -13.09
N SER A 112 -9.16 -0.33 -12.97
CA SER A 112 -9.71 -1.45 -12.21
C SER A 112 -8.86 -1.71 -10.98
N PHE A 113 -9.54 -1.91 -9.86
CA PHE A 113 -8.99 -2.25 -8.56
C PHE A 113 -9.44 -3.67 -8.23
N THR A 114 -8.51 -4.53 -7.83
CA THR A 114 -8.82 -5.89 -7.37
C THR A 114 -8.10 -6.20 -6.08
N TRP A 115 -8.73 -6.96 -5.19
CA TRP A 115 -8.16 -7.39 -3.91
C TRP A 115 -8.82 -8.69 -3.47
N LYS A 116 -8.30 -9.32 -2.42
CA LYS A 116 -8.93 -10.51 -1.84
C LYS A 116 -10.24 -10.10 -1.15
N PRO A 117 -11.40 -10.64 -1.55
CA PRO A 117 -12.67 -10.29 -0.94
C PRO A 117 -12.72 -10.62 0.55
N GLU A 118 -13.39 -9.76 1.32
CA GLU A 118 -13.73 -10.01 2.71
C GLU A 118 -14.94 -10.96 2.81
N LYS A 119 -15.01 -11.73 3.91
CA LYS A 119 -16.22 -12.52 4.20
C LYS A 119 -17.37 -11.58 4.56
N LYS A 120 -18.62 -11.98 4.28
CA LYS A 120 -19.81 -11.14 4.54
C LYS A 120 -19.96 -10.76 6.01
N ASP A 121 -19.59 -11.68 6.90
CA ASP A 121 -19.62 -11.58 8.36
C ASP A 121 -18.33 -10.99 8.97
N ALA A 122 -17.36 -10.58 8.14
CA ALA A 122 -16.13 -9.97 8.64
C ALA A 122 -16.43 -8.63 9.36
N ASN A 123 -15.84 -8.44 10.53
CA ASN A 123 -15.86 -7.15 11.24
C ASN A 123 -14.53 -6.43 11.06
N ASP A 124 -14.54 -5.11 11.26
CA ASP A 124 -13.35 -4.25 11.18
C ASP A 124 -12.79 -3.94 12.59
N PHE A 125 -13.06 -4.80 13.60
CA PHE A 125 -12.56 -4.55 14.95
C PHE A 125 -11.07 -4.85 15.05
N SER A 126 -10.34 -3.93 15.69
CA SER A 126 -8.92 -4.10 15.99
C SER A 126 -8.69 -5.38 16.77
N GLN A 127 -7.66 -6.14 16.37
CA GLN A 127 -7.19 -7.30 17.12
C GLN A 127 -6.03 -6.93 18.06
N GLY A 128 -5.85 -5.63 18.32
CA GLY A 128 -4.73 -5.05 19.04
C GLY A 128 -3.66 -4.52 18.10
N GLN A 129 -2.97 -3.45 18.53
CA GLN A 129 -2.00 -2.71 17.70
C GLN A 129 -0.96 -3.62 17.05
N PHE A 130 -0.42 -4.59 17.81
CA PHE A 130 0.60 -5.51 17.30
C PHE A 130 0.08 -6.43 16.20
N GLN A 131 -1.13 -6.98 16.34
CA GLN A 131 -1.72 -7.86 15.33
C GLN A 131 -2.10 -7.08 14.07
N ASP A 132 -2.69 -5.90 14.25
CA ASP A 132 -3.08 -5.01 13.16
C ASP A 132 -1.85 -4.56 12.35
N GLU A 133 -0.76 -4.15 13.02
CA GLU A 133 0.49 -3.79 12.36
C GLU A 133 1.10 -4.99 11.63
N ARG A 134 1.16 -6.16 12.27
CA ARG A 134 1.68 -7.38 11.64
C ARG A 134 0.91 -7.73 10.37
N GLN A 135 -0.42 -7.63 10.38
CA GLN A 135 -1.26 -7.91 9.22
C GLN A 135 -1.03 -6.88 8.09
N LYS A 136 -0.92 -5.59 8.44
CA LYS A 136 -0.57 -4.52 7.50
C LYS A 136 0.79 -4.77 6.82
N LEU A 137 1.82 -5.08 7.60
CA LEU A 137 3.16 -5.38 7.08
C LEU A 137 3.16 -6.65 6.22
N PHE A 138 2.43 -7.68 6.63
CA PHE A 138 2.26 -8.90 5.85
C PHE A 138 1.64 -8.59 4.48
N ASN A 139 0.57 -7.78 4.44
CA ASN A 139 -0.09 -7.40 3.19
C ASN A 139 0.85 -6.64 2.25
N ILE A 140 1.71 -5.76 2.77
CA ILE A 140 2.69 -5.01 1.97
C ILE A 140 3.75 -5.95 1.39
N GLN A 141 4.36 -6.79 2.23
CA GLN A 141 5.50 -7.64 1.85
C GLN A 141 5.10 -8.66 0.78
N HIS A 142 3.91 -9.22 0.89
CA HIS A 142 3.41 -10.28 0.01
C HIS A 142 2.62 -9.75 -1.19
N ASN A 143 2.58 -8.43 -1.41
CA ASN A 143 1.95 -7.86 -2.59
C ASN A 143 2.96 -7.76 -3.74
N GLY A 144 2.76 -8.57 -4.78
CA GLY A 144 3.59 -8.58 -5.99
C GLY A 144 3.43 -7.36 -6.91
N GLU A 145 2.43 -6.51 -6.65
CA GLU A 145 2.12 -5.31 -7.46
C GLU A 145 2.89 -4.06 -7.03
N LEU A 146 3.54 -4.12 -5.88
CA LEU A 146 4.35 -3.04 -5.36
C LEU A 146 5.81 -3.28 -5.73
N THR A 147 6.47 -2.24 -6.23
CA THR A 147 7.93 -2.23 -6.30
C THR A 147 8.52 -2.22 -4.89
N GLU A 148 9.78 -2.61 -4.74
CA GLU A 148 10.46 -2.57 -3.43
C GLU A 148 10.44 -1.17 -2.81
N GLN A 149 10.59 -0.13 -3.62
CA GLN A 149 10.48 1.25 -3.16
C GLN A 149 9.07 1.59 -2.65
N GLU A 150 8.02 1.16 -3.36
CA GLU A 150 6.64 1.34 -2.89
C GLU A 150 6.37 0.56 -1.60
N LYS A 151 6.94 -0.65 -1.45
CA LYS A 151 6.84 -1.42 -0.20
C LYS A 151 7.52 -0.70 0.96
N TRP A 152 8.75 -0.21 0.78
CA TRP A 152 9.45 0.53 1.84
C TRP A 152 8.70 1.78 2.26
N ARG A 153 8.17 2.55 1.30
CA ARG A 153 7.36 3.74 1.61
C ARG A 153 6.05 3.39 2.30
N ALA A 154 5.39 2.29 1.92
CA ALA A 154 4.20 1.82 2.63
C ALA A 154 4.54 1.40 4.07
N ILE A 155 5.68 0.74 4.28
CA ILE A 155 6.17 0.36 5.62
C ILE A 155 6.45 1.62 6.46
N ASP A 156 7.14 2.61 5.91
CA ASP A 156 7.40 3.89 6.58
C ASP A 156 6.09 4.53 7.05
N LYS A 157 5.06 4.57 6.18
CA LYS A 157 3.75 5.13 6.54
C LYS A 157 3.05 4.34 7.65
N VAL A 158 3.07 3.01 7.59
CA VAL A 158 2.46 2.16 8.63
C VAL A 158 3.14 2.36 9.98
N LYS A 159 4.47 2.48 9.99
CA LYS A 159 5.28 2.65 11.20
C LYS A 159 5.41 4.11 11.67
N GLY A 160 4.86 5.07 10.94
CA GLY A 160 5.01 6.50 11.24
C GLY A 160 6.45 7.02 11.11
N LEU A 161 7.27 6.38 10.27
CA LEU A 161 8.66 6.76 10.03
C LEU A 161 8.78 7.83 8.95
N THR A 162 9.92 8.52 8.93
CA THR A 162 10.29 9.40 7.83
C THR A 162 10.37 8.62 6.52
N LEU A 163 9.72 9.12 5.46
CA LEU A 163 9.71 8.48 4.15
C LEU A 163 11.14 8.31 3.60
N GLY A 164 11.48 7.09 3.20
CA GLY A 164 12.81 6.70 2.69
C GLY A 164 13.75 6.14 3.77
N SER A 165 13.34 6.13 5.04
CA SER A 165 14.16 5.57 6.12
C SER A 165 14.32 4.06 5.98
N THR A 166 13.23 3.32 5.69
CA THR A 166 13.29 1.87 5.44
C THR A 166 14.16 1.54 4.22
N GLU A 167 14.08 2.34 3.14
CA GLU A 167 14.91 2.17 1.95
C GLU A 167 16.40 2.32 2.30
N LYS A 168 16.77 3.39 3.00
CA LYS A 168 18.15 3.64 3.43
C LYS A 168 18.69 2.49 4.30
N GLN A 169 17.88 1.99 5.24
CA GLN A 169 18.27 0.87 6.09
C GLN A 169 18.46 -0.41 5.28
N ALA A 170 17.54 -0.73 4.36
CA ALA A 170 17.62 -1.90 3.51
C ALA A 170 18.87 -1.88 2.61
N LEU A 171 19.21 -0.73 2.04
CA LEU A 171 20.41 -0.56 1.23
C LEU A 171 21.69 -0.70 2.06
N ALA A 172 21.73 -0.12 3.27
CA ALA A 172 22.87 -0.26 4.17
C ALA A 172 23.11 -1.72 4.58
N VAL A 173 22.04 -2.49 4.85
CA VAL A 173 22.13 -3.93 5.14
C VAL A 173 22.67 -4.70 3.93
N LYS A 174 22.14 -4.44 2.72
CA LYS A 174 22.63 -5.07 1.48
C LYS A 174 24.10 -4.78 1.23
N GLN A 175 24.55 -3.55 1.47
CA GLN A 175 25.96 -3.17 1.33
C GLN A 175 26.83 -3.92 2.36
N ALA A 176 26.43 -3.93 3.63
CA ALA A 176 27.17 -4.64 4.67
C ALA A 176 27.28 -6.16 4.40
N GLU A 177 26.22 -6.78 3.87
CA GLU A 177 26.24 -8.17 3.44
C GLU A 177 27.17 -8.41 2.26
N HIS A 178 27.18 -7.50 1.28
CA HIS A 178 28.09 -7.56 0.14
C HIS A 178 29.57 -7.44 0.59
N ASP A 179 29.87 -6.45 1.43
CA ASP A 179 31.22 -6.23 1.98
C ASP A 179 31.69 -7.41 2.83
N LYS A 180 30.78 -8.05 3.58
CA LYS A 180 31.06 -9.27 4.32
C LYS A 180 31.43 -10.42 3.37
N LYS A 181 30.69 -10.63 2.28
CA LYS A 181 31.00 -11.66 1.27
C LYS A 181 32.36 -11.44 0.63
N ILE A 182 32.72 -10.20 0.30
CA ILE A 182 34.04 -9.86 -0.26
C ILE A 182 35.14 -10.21 0.74
N ARG A 183 35.00 -9.80 2.01
CA ARG A 183 35.99 -10.12 3.06
C ARG A 183 36.14 -11.62 3.29
N ASP A 184 35.04 -12.36 3.32
CA ASP A 184 35.06 -13.82 3.49
C ASP A 184 35.72 -14.52 2.30
N GLN A 185 35.51 -14.01 1.08
CA GLN A 185 36.15 -14.52 -0.14
C GLN A 185 37.66 -14.23 -0.13
N ALA A 186 38.07 -13.00 0.16
CA ALA A 186 39.48 -12.63 0.26
C ALA A 186 40.22 -13.44 1.34
N ARG A 187 39.56 -13.70 2.49
CA ARG A 187 40.10 -14.56 3.55
C ARG A 187 40.31 -15.99 3.07
N LYS A 188 39.37 -16.56 2.29
CA LYS A 188 39.50 -17.91 1.73
C LYS A 188 40.62 -18.01 0.70
N GLU A 189 40.75 -17.01 -0.17
CA GLU A 189 41.82 -16.95 -1.17
C GLU A 189 43.20 -16.87 -0.52
N ALA A 190 43.38 -15.98 0.47
CA ALA A 190 44.63 -15.88 1.23
C ALA A 190 45.00 -17.20 1.93
N LEU A 191 44.03 -17.89 2.53
CA LEU A 191 44.25 -19.21 3.14
C LEU A 191 44.66 -20.28 2.11
N ALA A 192 44.09 -20.23 0.91
CA ALA A 192 44.44 -21.15 -0.17
C ALA A 192 45.85 -20.91 -0.72
N GLU A 193 46.27 -19.65 -0.84
CA GLU A 193 47.64 -19.30 -1.24
C GLU A 193 48.69 -19.74 -0.22
N LEU A 194 48.43 -19.49 1.08
CA LEU A 194 49.30 -19.97 2.15
C LEU A 194 49.48 -21.49 2.07
N ARG A 195 48.39 -22.25 1.87
CA ARG A 195 48.45 -23.71 1.74
C ARG A 195 49.25 -24.19 0.52
N LYS A 196 49.24 -23.45 -0.60
CA LYS A 196 50.08 -23.76 -1.77
C LYS A 196 51.57 -23.48 -1.49
N GLY A 197 51.88 -22.39 -0.77
CA GLY A 197 53.26 -22.05 -0.39
C GLY A 197 53.94 -23.10 0.50
N PHE A 198 53.20 -23.68 1.46
CA PHE A 198 53.73 -24.75 2.32
C PHE A 198 53.86 -26.12 1.63
N GLY A 199 53.18 -26.36 0.51
CA GLY A 199 53.23 -27.62 -0.23
C GLY A 199 54.44 -27.77 -1.16
N ASN A 200 55.17 -26.69 -1.45
CA ASN A 200 56.34 -26.69 -2.34
C ASN A 200 57.69 -26.86 -1.60
N HIS A 201 57.66 -27.13 -0.29
CA HIS A 201 58.85 -27.32 0.56
C HIS A 201 58.93 -28.73 1.19
N ALA A 202 58.24 -29.72 0.62
CA ALA A 202 58.33 -31.13 1.00
C ALA A 202 58.91 -31.96 -0.16
#